data_AF-A0A916K923-F1
#
_entry.id   AF-A0A916K923-F1
#
_cell.length_a   1.000
_cell.length_b   1.000
_cell.length_c   1.000
_cell.angle_alpha   90.00
_cell.angle_beta   90.00
_cell.angle_gamma   90.00
#
_symmetry.space_group_name_H-M   'P 1'
#
loop_
_entity.id
_entity.type
_entity.pdbx_description
1 polymer ?
#
loop_
_entity_poly.entity_id
_entity_poly.type
_entity_poly.pdbx_seq_one_letter_code
_entity_poly.pdbx_strand_id
1 'polypeptide(L)' 'MNGQFLLWVALLTLFLLFLDLKNIPEVNKRTKGMYFGLLILTGAVYFCIVAGVKLPMPTVFFIKNVSPWVFSLVHT' A
#
# COMPACT_ATOMS: atom_id res chain seq x y z
N MET A 1 -12.42 3.01 -10.53
CA MET A 1 -11.44 3.89 -9.86
C MET A 1 -10.88 4.80 -10.94
N ASN A 2 -10.98 6.12 -10.79
CA ASN A 2 -10.57 7.08 -11.84
C ASN A 2 -9.09 6.87 -12.20
N GLY A 3 -8.80 6.57 -13.46
CA GLY A 3 -7.43 6.29 -13.93
C GLY A 3 -6.44 7.44 -13.66
N GLN A 4 -6.94 8.68 -13.60
CA GLN A 4 -6.17 9.85 -13.21
C GLN A 4 -5.62 9.75 -11.78
N PHE A 5 -6.40 9.23 -10.82
CA PHE A 5 -5.93 9.06 -9.44
C PHE A 5 -4.76 8.09 -9.38
N LEU A 6 -4.85 6.96 -10.08
CA LEU A 6 -3.77 5.97 -10.13
C LEU A 6 -2.49 6.52 -10.72
N LEU A 7 -2.60 7.40 -11.72
CA LEU A 7 -1.47 8.05 -12.36
C LEU A 7 -0.76 9.03 -11.41
N TRP A 8 -1.53 9.81 -10.65
CA TRP A 8 -0.99 10.70 -9.61
C TRP A 8 -0.32 9.93 -8.47
N VAL A 9 -0.96 8.87 -7.98
CA VAL A 9 -0.35 8.02 -6.94
C VAL A 9 0.92 7.38 -7.50
N ALA A 10 0.93 6.92 -8.76
CA ALA A 10 2.10 6.30 -9.38
C ALA A 10 3.30 7.26 -9.42
N LEU A 11 3.05 8.50 -9.86
CA LEU A 11 4.03 9.59 -9.84
C LEU A 11 4.54 9.88 -8.43
N LEU A 12 3.65 9.94 -7.45
CA LEU A 12 4.01 10.16 -6.04
C LEU A 12 4.88 9.03 -5.49
N THR A 13 4.55 7.77 -5.78
CA THR A 13 5.38 6.62 -5.37
C THR A 13 6.74 6.63 -6.05
N LEU A 14 6.82 6.96 -7.35
CA LEU A 14 8.11 7.11 -8.05
C LEU A 14 8.95 8.22 -7.42
N PHE A 15 8.35 9.36 -7.12
CA PHE A 15 9.02 10.47 -6.44
C PHE A 15 9.53 10.07 -5.05
N LEU A 16 8.73 9.33 -4.28
CA LEU A 16 9.14 8.77 -2.99
C LEU A 16 10.34 7.82 -3.15
N LEU A 17 10.32 6.97 -4.17
CA LEU A 17 11.38 6.00 -4.48
C LEU A 17 12.70 6.71 -4.84
N PHE A 18 12.63 7.78 -5.62
CA PHE A 18 13.77 8.62 -5.96
C PHE A 18 14.35 9.34 -4.73
N LEU A 19 13.48 9.87 -3.86
CA LEU A 19 13.87 10.49 -2.59
C LEU A 19 14.52 9.48 -1.65
N ASP A 20 13.95 8.29 -1.54
CA ASP A 20 14.52 7.22 -0.72
C ASP A 20 15.86 6.74 -1.28
N LEU A 21 16.02 6.63 -2.61
CA LEU A 21 17.29 6.25 -3.24
C LEU A 21 18.46 7.12 -2.78
N LYS A 22 18.21 8.40 -2.51
CA LYS A 22 19.19 9.35 -1.98
C LYS A 22 19.56 9.06 -0.53
N ASN A 23 18.66 8.47 0.25
CA ASN A 23 18.86 8.10 1.67
C ASN A 23 19.35 6.65 1.87
N ILE A 24 19.28 5.79 0.83
CA ILE A 24 19.76 4.40 0.86
C ILE A 24 21.23 4.20 1.33
N PRO A 25 22.22 5.09 1.06
CA PRO A 25 23.59 4.81 1.50
C PRO A 25 23.75 4.75 3.03
N GLU A 26 22.88 5.41 3.81
CA GLU A 26 22.96 5.47 5.28
C GLU A 26 22.16 4.38 6.00
N VAL A 27 21.36 3.58 5.28
CA VAL A 27 20.47 2.59 5.89
C VAL A 27 21.22 1.30 6.25
N ASN A 28 21.05 0.85 7.49
CA ASN A 28 21.62 -0.37 8.05
C ASN A 28 21.31 -1.61 7.18
N LYS A 29 22.25 -2.55 7.01
CA LYS A 29 22.14 -3.69 6.06
C LYS A 29 20.89 -4.54 6.25
N ARG A 30 20.40 -4.67 7.48
CA ARG A 30 19.19 -5.45 7.83
C ARG A 30 17.91 -4.77 7.33
N THR A 31 17.85 -3.45 7.44
CA THR A 31 16.71 -2.64 6.98
C THR A 31 16.66 -2.54 5.46
N LYS A 32 17.79 -2.62 4.75
CA LYS A 32 17.82 -2.69 3.27
C LYS A 32 17.05 -3.88 2.70
N GLY A 33 17.11 -5.05 3.34
CA GLY A 33 16.37 -6.24 2.91
C GLY A 33 14.85 -6.06 3.04
N MET A 34 14.40 -5.57 4.20
CA MET A 34 12.98 -5.25 4.42
C MET A 34 12.47 -4.17 3.47
N TYR A 35 13.31 -3.16 3.21
CA TYR A 35 13.02 -2.09 2.26
C TYR A 35 12.76 -2.63 0.85
N PHE A 36 13.67 -3.48 0.34
CA PHE A 36 13.48 -4.13 -0.97
C PHE A 36 12.21 -5.00 -1.01
N GLY A 37 11.92 -5.72 0.08
CA GLY A 37 10.69 -6.51 0.19
C GLY A 37 9.43 -5.65 0.10
N LEU A 38 9.40 -4.53 0.82
CA LEU A 38 8.31 -3.54 0.76
C LEU A 38 8.15 -2.96 -0.65
N LEU A 39 9.25 -2.70 -1.35
CA LEU A 39 9.27 -2.12 -2.68
C LEU A 39 8.71 -3.09 -3.73
N ILE A 40 9.10 -4.37 -3.65
CA ILE A 40 8.53 -5.45 -4.47
C ILE A 40 7.04 -5.61 -4.19
N LEU A 41 6.64 -5.62 -2.92
CA LEU A 41 5.24 -5.75 -2.52
C LEU A 41 4.40 -4.57 -3.05
N THR A 42 4.92 -3.36 -2.97
CA THR A 42 4.29 -2.14 -3.50
C THR A 42 4.14 -2.21 -5.03
N GLY A 43 5.17 -2.68 -5.74
CA GLY A 43 5.11 -2.92 -7.18
C GLY A 43 4.06 -3.96 -7.57
N ALA A 44 3.98 -5.07 -6.83
CA ALA A 44 2.97 -6.11 -7.05
C ALA A 44 1.54 -5.59 -6.83
N VAL A 45 1.33 -4.77 -5.80
CA VAL A 45 0.05 -4.09 -5.55
C VAL A 45 -0.34 -3.20 -6.72
N TYR A 46 0.60 -2.39 -7.24
CA TYR A 46 0.37 -1.59 -8.43
C TYR A 46 0.01 -2.42 -9.66
N PHE A 47 0.75 -3.51 -9.89
CA PHE A 47 0.51 -4.41 -11.00
C PHE A 47 -0.90 -5.02 -10.93
N CYS A 48 -1.33 -5.48 -9.75
CA CYS A 48 -2.68 -5.97 -9.52
C CYS A 48 -3.73 -4.90 -9.84
N ILE A 49 -3.51 -3.65 -9.42
CA ILE A 49 -4.47 -2.57 -9.70
C ILE A 49 -4.55 -2.26 -11.21
N VAL A 50 -3.42 -2.19 -11.90
CA VAL A 50 -3.36 -1.95 -13.36
C VAL A 50 -3.99 -3.12 -14.14
N ALA A 51 -3.79 -4.35 -13.67
CA ALA A 51 -4.44 -5.54 -14.22
C ALA A 51 -5.95 -5.62 -13.93
N GLY A 52 -6.53 -4.61 -13.25
CA GLY A 52 -7.95 -4.55 -12.92
C GLY A 52 -8.37 -5.47 -11.78
N VAL A 53 -7.40 -6.05 -11.06
CA VAL A 53 -7.66 -6.89 -9.88
C VAL A 53 -8.14 -5.98 -8.74
N LYS A 54 -9.38 -6.19 -8.30
CA LYS A 54 -9.96 -5.49 -7.15
C LYS A 54 -9.30 -5.99 -5.87
N LEU A 55 -8.19 -5.36 -5.48
CA LEU A 55 -7.62 -5.57 -4.15
C LEU A 55 -8.64 -5.12 -3.09
N PRO A 56 -8.89 -5.94 -2.06
CA PRO A 56 -9.77 -5.56 -0.97
C PRO A 56 -9.15 -4.34 -0.26
N MET A 57 -9.77 -3.18 -0.43
CA MET A 57 -9.36 -1.99 0.31
C MET A 57 -9.47 -2.28 1.81
N PRO A 58 -8.46 -1.91 2.62
CA PRO A 58 -8.49 -2.16 4.07
C PRO A 58 -9.72 -1.53 4.74
N THR A 59 -10.19 -0.39 4.22
CA THR A 59 -11.45 0.24 4.65
C THR A 59 -12.68 -0.64 4.39
N VAL A 60 -12.77 -1.32 3.22
CA VAL A 60 -13.87 -2.25 2.93
C VAL A 60 -13.79 -3.50 3.79
N PHE A 61 -12.57 -4.00 4.05
CA PHE A 61 -12.36 -5.12 4.97
C PHE A 61 -12.76 -4.75 6.41
N PHE A 62 -12.37 -3.56 6.87
CA PHE A 62 -12.75 -3.04 8.18
C PHE A 62 -14.27 -2.87 8.32
N ILE A 63 -14.91 -2.27 7.31
CA ILE A 63 -16.38 -2.08 7.30
C ILE A 63 -17.12 -3.42 7.26
N LYS A 64 -16.62 -4.42 6.53
CA LYS A 64 -17.32 -5.71 6.39
C LYS A 64 -17.08 -6.68 7.54
N ASN A 65 -15.89 -6.67 8.14
CA ASN A 65 -15.52 -7.69 9.13
C ASN A 65 -15.32 -7.13 10.54
N VAL A 66 -14.82 -5.90 10.69
CA VAL A 66 -14.49 -5.33 12.00
C VAL A 66 -15.64 -4.48 12.56
N SER A 67 -16.26 -3.65 11.73
CA SER A 67 -17.39 -2.81 12.11
C SER A 67 -18.56 -3.60 12.71
N PRO A 68 -19.03 -4.72 12.11
CA PRO A 68 -20.16 -5.47 12.65
C PRO A 68 -19.81 -6.12 14.01
N TRP A 69 -18.57 -6.58 14.16
CA TRP A 69 -18.08 -7.16 15.40
C TRP A 69 -18.04 -6.13 16.54
N VAL A 70 -17.47 -4.94 16.29
CA VAL A 70 -17.48 -3.84 17.28
C VAL A 70 -18.90 -3.40 17.61
N PHE A 71 -19.79 -3.32 16.60
CA PHE A 71 -21.18 -2.95 16.81
C PHE A 71 -21.92 -3.95 17.71
N SER A 72 -21.65 -5.25 17.55
CA SER A 72 -22.22 -6.29 18.42
C SER A 72 -21.75 -6.16 19.88
N LEU A 73 -20.50 -5.74 20.11
CA LEU A 73 -19.96 -5.55 21.47
C LEU A 73 -20.53 -4.33 22.21
N VAL A 74 -20.90 -3.28 21.48
CA VAL A 74 -21.39 -2.01 22.07
C VAL A 74 -22.91 -2.00 22.27
N HIS A 75 -23.64 -2.77 21.45
CA HIS A 75 -25.09 -2.90 21.53
C HIS A 75 -25.59 -4.18 22.23
N THR A 76 -24.73 -4.81 23.03
CA THR A 76 -25.11 -5.84 24.02
C THR A 76 -25.21 -5.19 25.39
#